data_AF-A0A6I0J8L9-F1
#
_entry.id   AF-A0A6I0J8L9-F1
#
_cell.length_a   1.000
_cell.length_b   1.000
_cell.length_c   1.000
_cell.angle_alpha   90.00
_cell.angle_beta   90.00
_cell.angle_gamma   90.00
#
_symmetry.space_group_name_H-M   'P 1'
#
loop_
_entity.id
_entity.type
_entity.pdbx_description
1 polymer ?
#
loop_
_entity_poly.entity_id
_entity_poly.type
_entity_poly.pdbx_seq_one_letter_code
_entity_poly.pdbx_strand_id
1 'polypeptide(L)'
;AIADNHKEINQFGVSFKKPITISVKIEGKHQIVIDNANAIGYLATIIANNLKEIEEHPWMQSQQVSISTHAEEKESVQIWLFYKMFNDFFNLSPYNKQFNVRQKKGSTISLSKTLLISKLIYFTKLSKHSKFSDDEDVLKGYIKQYKDKRIDTANSIYF
;
A
#
# COMPACT_ATOMS: atom_id res chain seq x y z
N ALA A 1 -4.40 -17.12 22.19
CA ALA A 1 -3.23 -16.28 21.82
C ALA A 1 -2.08 -16.54 22.80
N ILE A 2 -0.82 -16.17 22.47
CA ILE A 2 0.34 -16.31 23.39
C ILE A 2 0.05 -15.71 24.78
N ALA A 3 -0.78 -14.65 24.82
CA ALA A 3 -1.31 -14.04 26.04
C ALA A 3 -2.03 -15.04 26.99
N ASP A 4 -2.70 -16.06 26.46
CA ASP A 4 -3.46 -17.03 27.26
C ASP A 4 -2.57 -18.12 27.89
N ASN A 5 -1.34 -18.26 27.38
CA ASN A 5 -0.34 -19.22 27.87
C ASN A 5 0.59 -18.64 28.96
N HIS A 6 0.33 -17.41 29.42
CA HIS A 6 1.06 -16.79 30.54
C HIS A 6 0.73 -17.51 31.86
N LYS A 7 1.78 -17.84 32.65
CA LYS A 7 1.65 -18.44 33.99
C LYS A 7 1.90 -17.38 35.06
N GLU A 8 3.07 -16.77 35.06
CA GLU A 8 3.49 -15.71 36.01
C GLU A 8 4.56 -14.81 35.38
N ILE A 9 4.51 -13.50 35.68
CA ILE A 9 5.61 -12.54 35.48
C ILE A 9 6.09 -12.12 36.87
N ASN A 10 7.36 -12.31 37.18
CA ASN A 10 7.96 -11.90 38.44
C ASN A 10 9.33 -11.24 38.22
N GLN A 11 9.98 -10.79 39.29
CA GLN A 11 11.29 -10.12 39.25
C GLN A 11 12.43 -10.96 38.64
N PHE A 12 12.20 -12.27 38.41
CA PHE A 12 13.18 -13.20 37.84
C PHE A 12 12.88 -13.57 36.37
N GLY A 13 11.75 -13.14 35.81
CA GLY A 13 11.42 -13.34 34.40
C GLY A 13 9.98 -13.79 34.12
N VAL A 14 9.79 -14.38 32.94
CA VAL A 14 8.49 -14.82 32.42
C VAL A 14 8.42 -16.34 32.43
N SER A 15 7.32 -16.90 32.93
CA SER A 15 7.01 -18.32 32.86
C SER A 15 5.71 -18.58 32.09
N PHE A 16 5.71 -19.65 31.29
CA PHE A 16 4.57 -20.06 30.47
C PHE A 16 3.94 -21.35 31.01
N LYS A 17 2.62 -21.51 30.85
CA LYS A 17 1.88 -22.70 31.31
C LYS A 17 2.27 -23.95 30.53
N LYS A 18 2.56 -23.79 29.23
CA LYS A 18 3.12 -24.81 28.34
C LYS A 18 4.41 -24.29 27.70
N PRO A 19 5.39 -25.17 27.39
CA PRO A 19 6.58 -24.78 26.63
C PRO A 19 6.20 -24.09 25.31
N ILE A 20 6.89 -23.00 24.99
CA ILE A 20 6.77 -22.27 23.71
C ILE A 20 8.17 -22.12 23.14
N THR A 21 8.28 -22.22 21.81
CA THR A 21 9.47 -21.88 21.04
C THR A 21 9.09 -21.01 19.85
N ILE A 22 10.00 -20.15 19.43
CA ILE A 22 9.89 -19.37 18.19
C ILE A 22 10.95 -19.90 17.22
N SER A 23 10.54 -20.21 16.00
CA SER A 23 11.44 -20.67 14.94
C SER A 23 11.45 -19.69 13.79
N VAL A 24 12.63 -19.21 13.41
CA VAL A 24 12.84 -18.36 12.24
C VAL A 24 13.59 -19.17 11.20
N LYS A 25 12.98 -19.35 10.03
CA LYS A 25 13.57 -20.05 8.88
C LYS A 25 13.81 -19.06 7.76
N ILE A 26 15.04 -19.03 7.26
CA ILE A 26 15.42 -18.27 6.06
C ILE A 26 15.80 -19.30 5.00
N GLU A 27 15.27 -19.14 3.78
CA GLU A 27 15.55 -20.04 2.68
C GLU A 27 17.08 -20.15 2.43
N GLY A 28 17.58 -21.37 2.31
CA GLY A 28 19.02 -21.65 2.15
C GLY A 28 19.87 -21.47 3.43
N LYS A 29 19.28 -21.16 4.59
CA LYS A 29 20.01 -21.03 5.86
C LYS A 29 19.46 -21.94 6.95
N HIS A 30 20.27 -22.17 7.99
CA HIS A 30 19.88 -22.93 9.17
C HIS A 30 18.75 -22.22 9.94
N GLN A 31 17.80 -23.02 10.41
CA GLN A 31 16.70 -22.57 11.26
C GLN A 31 17.26 -22.05 12.59
N ILE A 32 16.83 -20.85 12.96
CA ILE A 32 17.13 -20.27 14.27
C ILE A 32 15.95 -20.62 15.19
N VAL A 33 16.24 -21.30 16.30
CA VAL A 33 15.24 -21.66 17.32
C VAL A 33 15.51 -20.83 18.56
N ILE A 34 14.51 -20.09 19.03
CA ILE A 34 14.50 -19.34 20.27
C ILE A 34 13.60 -20.09 21.24
N ASP A 35 14.20 -20.64 22.30
CA ASP A 35 13.54 -21.40 23.37
C ASP A 35 13.65 -20.72 24.75
N ASN A 36 14.38 -19.61 24.84
CA ASN A 36 14.51 -18.83 26.06
C ASN A 36 13.19 -18.10 26.38
N ALA A 37 12.59 -18.44 27.52
CA ALA A 37 11.30 -17.89 27.96
C ALA A 37 11.31 -16.36 28.12
N ASN A 38 12.42 -15.77 28.59
CA ASN A 38 12.53 -14.32 28.75
C ASN A 38 12.64 -13.62 27.39
N ALA A 39 13.39 -14.19 26.45
CA ALA A 39 13.48 -13.66 25.08
C ALA A 39 12.12 -13.70 24.37
N ILE A 40 11.39 -14.81 24.51
CA ILE A 40 10.04 -14.97 23.98
C ILE A 40 9.07 -13.98 24.63
N GLY A 41 9.15 -13.81 25.95
CA GLY A 41 8.34 -12.83 26.69
C GLY A 41 8.59 -11.40 26.23
N TYR A 42 9.86 -11.01 26.11
CA TYR A 42 10.24 -9.68 25.62
C TYR A 42 9.74 -9.43 24.19
N LEU A 43 9.93 -10.38 23.28
CA LEU A 43 9.41 -10.29 21.91
C LEU A 43 7.88 -10.14 21.89
N ALA A 44 7.16 -10.91 22.70
CA ALA A 44 5.71 -10.81 22.80
C ALA A 44 5.25 -9.43 23.28
N THR A 45 5.92 -8.84 24.27
CA THR A 45 5.63 -7.48 24.76
C THR A 45 5.91 -6.41 23.70
N ILE A 46 7.05 -6.50 23.02
CA ILE A 46 7.41 -5.58 21.92
C ILE A 46 6.37 -5.66 20.80
N ILE A 47 5.97 -6.86 20.38
CA ILE A 47 4.95 -7.04 19.34
C ILE A 47 3.60 -6.48 19.81
N ALA A 48 3.17 -6.79 21.03
CA ALA A 48 1.89 -6.29 21.57
C ALA A 48 1.82 -4.75 21.65
N ASN A 49 2.93 -4.12 22.06
CA ASN A 49 2.98 -2.66 22.22
C ASN A 49 3.08 -1.94 20.87
N ASN A 50 3.84 -2.49 19.92
CA ASN A 50 4.07 -1.86 18.63
C ASN A 50 3.09 -2.30 17.54
N LEU A 51 2.20 -3.27 17.81
CA LEU A 51 1.21 -3.76 16.84
C LEU A 51 0.34 -2.64 16.22
N LYS A 52 -0.01 -1.63 17.03
CA LYS A 52 -0.78 -0.45 16.57
C LYS A 52 0.03 0.45 15.63
N GLU A 53 1.33 0.60 15.88
CA GLU A 53 2.23 1.38 15.01
C GLU A 53 2.61 0.61 13.74
N ILE A 54 2.64 -0.71 13.83
CA ILE A 54 2.93 -1.63 12.74
C ILE A 54 1.78 -1.68 11.73
N GLU A 55 0.51 -1.60 12.15
CA GLU A 55 -0.65 -1.49 11.23
C GLU A 55 -0.61 -0.22 10.36
N GLU A 56 -0.02 0.87 10.86
CA GLU A 56 0.13 2.12 10.12
C GLU A 56 1.40 2.15 9.24
N HIS A 57 2.29 1.16 9.38
CA HIS A 57 3.59 1.18 8.71
C HIS A 57 3.51 0.67 7.26
N PRO A 58 4.12 1.37 6.27
CA PRO A 58 3.93 1.09 4.83
C PRO A 58 4.18 -0.36 4.37
N TRP A 59 5.11 -1.07 5.00
CA TRP A 59 5.46 -2.47 4.70
C TRP A 59 4.43 -3.53 5.17
N MET A 60 3.48 -3.16 6.03
CA MET A 60 2.42 -4.03 6.55
C MET A 60 1.07 -3.76 5.89
N GLN A 61 0.99 -2.80 4.95
CA GLN A 61 -0.13 -2.63 4.03
C GLN A 61 -0.21 -3.76 2.99
N SER A 62 0.06 -5.02 3.35
CA SER A 62 -0.45 -6.16 2.58
C SER A 62 -1.93 -6.33 2.90
N GLN A 63 -2.74 -5.33 2.55
CA GLN A 63 -4.20 -5.43 2.57
C GLN A 63 -4.59 -6.43 1.48
N GLN A 64 -4.83 -7.67 1.89
CA GLN A 64 -5.38 -8.71 1.03
C GLN A 64 -6.82 -8.32 0.65
N VAL A 65 -7.10 -8.26 -0.65
CA VAL A 65 -8.46 -8.05 -1.15
C VAL A 65 -8.97 -9.36 -1.75
N SER A 66 -10.07 -9.89 -1.21
CA SER A 66 -10.96 -10.76 -1.97
C SER A 66 -11.90 -9.89 -2.80
N ILE A 67 -11.53 -9.62 -4.05
CA ILE A 67 -12.44 -8.92 -4.97
C ILE A 67 -13.48 -9.90 -5.49
N SER A 68 -14.57 -10.05 -4.75
CA SER A 68 -15.80 -10.65 -5.25
C SER A 68 -16.71 -9.56 -5.83
N THR A 69 -16.46 -9.09 -7.06
CA THR A 69 -17.46 -8.53 -8.02
C THR A 69 -16.83 -8.01 -9.33
N HIS A 70 -17.73 -7.71 -10.29
CA HIS A 70 -17.65 -7.54 -11.74
C HIS A 70 -16.41 -6.85 -12.36
N ALA A 71 -16.08 -7.24 -13.60
CA ALA A 71 -14.89 -6.80 -14.34
C ALA A 71 -14.77 -5.27 -14.53
N GLU A 72 -15.88 -4.55 -14.67
CA GLU A 72 -15.88 -3.07 -14.83
C GLU A 72 -15.49 -2.33 -13.54
N GLU A 73 -15.87 -2.86 -12.37
CA GLU A 73 -15.41 -2.33 -11.07
C GLU A 73 -13.90 -2.53 -10.90
N LYS A 74 -13.33 -3.60 -11.48
CA LYS A 74 -11.87 -3.83 -11.46
C LYS A 74 -11.11 -2.84 -12.34
N GLU A 75 -11.59 -2.57 -13.55
CA GLU A 75 -10.95 -1.60 -14.46
C GLU A 75 -10.97 -0.17 -13.88
N SER A 76 -12.13 0.26 -13.37
CA SER A 76 -12.30 1.60 -12.77
C SER A 76 -11.40 1.82 -11.54
N VAL A 77 -11.25 0.80 -10.68
CA VAL A 77 -10.32 0.84 -9.53
C VAL A 77 -8.86 0.89 -10.00
N GLN A 78 -8.48 0.10 -11.01
CA GLN A 78 -7.13 0.10 -11.58
C GLN A 78 -6.75 1.46 -12.19
N ILE A 79 -7.66 2.08 -12.95
CA ILE A 79 -7.47 3.42 -13.52
C ILE A 79 -7.25 4.46 -12.42
N TRP A 80 -8.04 4.40 -11.35
CA TRP A 80 -7.89 5.33 -10.23
C TRP A 80 -6.57 5.14 -9.48
N LEU A 81 -6.18 3.90 -9.20
CA LEU A 81 -4.91 3.58 -8.54
C LEU A 81 -3.71 4.04 -9.38
N PHE A 82 -3.76 3.82 -10.70
CA PHE A 82 -2.76 4.30 -11.64
C PHE A 82 -2.64 5.84 -11.59
N TYR A 83 -3.77 6.54 -11.64
CA TYR A 83 -3.77 8.00 -11.49
C TYR A 83 -3.15 8.45 -10.17
N LYS A 84 -3.54 7.83 -9.06
CA LYS A 84 -3.05 8.20 -7.73
C LYS A 84 -1.53 8.04 -7.64
N MET A 85 -0.97 6.93 -8.13
CA MET A 85 0.47 6.70 -8.20
C MET A 85 1.22 7.81 -8.94
N PHE A 86 0.77 8.16 -10.16
CA PHE A 86 1.44 9.19 -10.94
C PHE A 86 1.24 10.58 -10.34
N ASN A 87 0.06 10.88 -9.82
CA ASN A 87 -0.21 12.14 -9.13
C ASN A 87 0.72 12.31 -7.92
N ASP A 88 0.88 11.26 -7.11
CA ASP A 88 1.78 11.26 -5.95
C ASP A 88 3.23 11.41 -6.40
N PHE A 89 3.67 10.67 -7.42
CA PHE A 89 5.00 10.81 -8.04
C PHE A 89 5.28 12.26 -8.47
N PHE A 90 4.33 12.92 -9.15
CA PHE A 90 4.47 14.32 -9.57
C PHE A 90 4.43 15.32 -8.40
N ASN A 91 4.02 14.91 -7.21
CA ASN A 91 3.99 15.73 -6.00
C ASN A 91 5.20 15.47 -5.06
N LEU A 92 6.02 14.44 -5.34
CA LEU A 92 7.29 14.22 -4.65
C LEU A 92 8.33 15.30 -5.00
N SER A 93 9.21 15.63 -4.05
CA SER A 93 10.38 16.48 -4.31
C SER A 93 11.47 15.66 -5.03
N PRO A 94 12.13 16.18 -6.08
CA PRO A 94 12.07 17.56 -6.61
C PRO A 94 11.04 17.78 -7.73
N TYR A 95 10.31 16.74 -8.14
CA TYR A 95 9.42 16.73 -9.31
C TYR A 95 8.24 17.70 -9.18
N ASN A 96 7.77 17.96 -7.96
CA ASN A 96 6.70 18.92 -7.69
C ASN A 96 7.00 20.34 -8.21
N LYS A 97 8.26 20.73 -8.37
CA LYS A 97 8.67 22.02 -8.95
C LYS A 97 8.72 22.01 -10.47
N GLN A 98 8.86 20.84 -11.09
CA GLN A 98 8.98 20.69 -12.55
C GLN A 98 7.62 20.73 -13.26
N PHE A 99 6.57 20.19 -12.62
CA PHE A 99 5.25 20.02 -13.23
C PHE A 99 4.18 21.02 -12.74
N ASN A 100 4.48 21.87 -11.75
CA ASN A 100 3.57 22.92 -11.26
C ASN A 100 3.86 24.31 -11.87
N VAL A 101 4.65 24.37 -12.95
CA VAL A 101 4.99 25.64 -13.61
C VAL A 101 3.79 26.11 -14.43
N ARG A 102 3.27 27.30 -14.09
CA ARG A 102 2.16 27.93 -14.83
C ARG A 102 2.59 28.18 -16.28
N GLN A 103 1.78 27.75 -17.25
CA GLN A 103 2.11 27.91 -18.67
C GLN A 103 2.25 29.38 -19.07
N LYS A 104 3.12 29.66 -20.04
CA LYS A 104 3.14 30.95 -20.74
C LYS A 104 1.90 31.05 -21.64
N LYS A 105 1.22 32.20 -21.57
CA LYS A 105 0.02 32.51 -22.37
C LYS A 105 0.34 32.32 -23.86
N GLY A 106 -0.39 31.43 -24.55
CA GLY A 106 -0.24 31.16 -25.98
C GLY A 106 0.46 29.84 -26.36
N SER A 107 0.83 28.97 -25.41
CA SER A 107 1.39 27.65 -25.76
C SER A 107 0.30 26.68 -26.25
N THR A 108 0.59 25.96 -27.33
CA THR A 108 -0.31 24.96 -27.95
C THR A 108 -0.34 23.60 -27.25
N ILE A 109 0.66 23.29 -26.42
CA ILE A 109 0.79 22.02 -25.71
C ILE A 109 0.32 22.22 -24.27
N SER A 110 -0.77 21.55 -23.86
CA SER A 110 -1.22 21.53 -22.46
C SER A 110 -0.27 20.69 -21.60
N LEU A 111 0.32 21.30 -20.57
CA LEU A 111 1.14 20.64 -19.53
C LEU A 111 0.29 20.11 -18.36
N SER A 112 -0.98 19.73 -18.62
CA SER A 112 -1.81 19.16 -17.56
C SER A 112 -1.27 17.78 -17.15
N LYS A 113 -0.91 17.64 -15.86
CA LYS A 113 -0.58 16.35 -15.23
C LYS A 113 -1.67 15.32 -15.49
N THR A 114 -2.92 15.73 -15.38
CA THR A 114 -4.09 14.87 -15.58
C THR A 114 -4.19 14.42 -17.03
N LEU A 115 -3.97 15.30 -18.01
CA LEU A 115 -3.96 14.93 -19.43
C LEU A 115 -2.83 13.96 -19.76
N LEU A 116 -1.63 14.17 -19.19
CA LEU A 116 -0.52 13.25 -19.36
C LEU A 116 -0.88 11.85 -18.83
N ILE A 117 -1.43 11.78 -17.61
CA ILE A 117 -1.88 10.52 -17.02
C ILE A 117 -2.98 9.87 -17.87
N SER A 118 -3.94 10.65 -18.39
CA SER A 118 -5.00 10.17 -19.29
C SER A 118 -4.42 9.47 -20.51
N LYS A 119 -3.46 10.12 -21.20
CA LYS A 119 -2.76 9.55 -22.36
C LYS A 119 -1.96 8.29 -22.00
N LEU A 120 -1.33 8.25 -20.83
CA LEU A 120 -0.61 7.07 -20.33
C LEU A 120 -1.56 5.89 -20.08
N ILE A 121 -2.77 6.12 -19.57
CA ILE A 121 -3.79 5.06 -19.43
C ILE A 121 -4.17 4.47 -20.79
N TYR A 122 -4.37 5.32 -21.80
CA TYR A 122 -4.64 4.86 -23.17
C TYR A 122 -3.46 4.11 -23.81
N PHE A 123 -2.24 4.59 -23.56
CA PHE A 123 -1.01 4.02 -24.11
C PHE A 123 -0.71 2.64 -23.51
N THR A 124 -0.82 2.52 -22.20
CA THR A 124 -0.59 1.26 -21.47
C THR A 124 -1.71 0.23 -21.67
N LYS A 125 -2.80 0.60 -22.36
CA LYS A 125 -4.00 -0.23 -22.58
C LYS A 125 -4.67 -0.67 -21.29
N LEU A 126 -4.51 0.12 -20.22
CA LEU A 126 -5.26 0.01 -18.96
C LEU A 126 -6.77 0.17 -19.19
N SER A 127 -7.15 1.01 -20.15
CA SER A 127 -8.51 1.10 -20.67
C SER A 127 -8.52 1.06 -22.19
N LYS A 128 -9.57 0.47 -22.76
CA LYS A 128 -9.83 0.50 -24.21
C LYS A 128 -10.60 1.75 -24.64
N HIS A 129 -11.02 2.60 -23.71
CA HIS A 129 -11.82 3.78 -24.00
C HIS A 129 -10.97 4.84 -24.74
N SER A 130 -11.27 5.09 -26.02
CA SER A 130 -10.46 5.96 -26.90
C SER A 130 -10.30 7.39 -26.39
N LYS A 131 -11.32 7.92 -25.71
CA LYS A 131 -11.31 9.27 -25.11
C LYS A 131 -10.13 9.54 -24.16
N PHE A 132 -9.50 8.52 -23.57
CA PHE A 132 -8.27 8.71 -22.77
C PHE A 132 -7.08 9.22 -23.60
N SER A 133 -7.10 9.05 -24.94
CA SER A 133 -6.08 9.59 -25.85
C SER A 133 -6.18 11.11 -26.04
N ASP A 134 -7.40 11.63 -25.99
CA ASP A 134 -7.69 12.96 -26.52
C ASP A 134 -7.90 14.00 -25.42
N ASP A 135 -8.45 13.60 -24.27
CA ASP A 135 -8.86 14.51 -23.20
C ASP A 135 -8.70 13.89 -21.79
N GLU A 136 -8.81 14.72 -20.76
CA GLU A 136 -8.76 14.39 -19.33
C GLU A 136 -10.14 14.23 -18.68
N ASP A 137 -11.24 14.57 -19.36
CA ASP A 137 -12.58 14.60 -18.76
C ASP A 137 -13.09 13.22 -18.30
N VAL A 138 -12.79 12.17 -19.06
CA VAL A 138 -13.09 10.79 -18.66
C VAL A 138 -12.34 10.44 -17.38
N LEU A 139 -11.05 10.77 -17.30
CA LEU A 139 -10.24 10.54 -16.11
C LEU A 139 -10.76 11.33 -14.90
N LYS A 140 -11.19 12.58 -15.07
CA LYS A 140 -11.83 13.36 -13.98
C LYS A 140 -13.07 12.67 -13.42
N GLY A 141 -13.84 12.00 -14.27
CA GLY A 141 -14.97 11.16 -13.86
C GLY A 141 -14.57 10.08 -12.85
N TYR A 142 -13.54 9.30 -13.18
CA TYR A 142 -12.98 8.28 -12.29
C TYR A 142 -12.40 8.89 -11.01
N ILE A 143 -11.66 9.99 -11.11
CA ILE A 143 -11.11 10.69 -9.92
C ILE A 143 -12.24 11.08 -8.96
N LYS A 144 -13.34 11.64 -9.48
CA LYS A 144 -14.49 12.05 -8.68
C LYS A 144 -15.22 10.87 -8.05
N GLN A 145 -15.38 9.76 -8.78
CA GLN A 145 -16.06 8.54 -8.30
C GLN A 145 -15.42 7.95 -7.03
N TYR A 146 -14.11 8.15 -6.86
CA TYR A 146 -13.33 7.53 -5.77
C TYR A 146 -12.67 8.55 -4.83
N LYS A 147 -12.93 9.86 -4.96
CA LYS A 147 -12.31 10.92 -4.15
C LYS A 147 -12.45 10.71 -2.64
N ASP A 148 -13.66 10.36 -2.21
CA ASP A 148 -14.01 10.19 -0.80
C ASP A 148 -14.14 8.70 -0.41
N LYS A 149 -13.81 7.79 -1.33
CA LYS A 149 -13.86 6.36 -1.07
C LYS A 149 -12.52 5.92 -0.48
N ARG A 150 -12.58 5.21 0.65
CA ARG A 150 -11.43 4.41 1.08
C ARG A 150 -11.31 3.21 0.14
N ILE A 151 -10.23 3.19 -0.64
CA ILE A 151 -9.83 2.02 -1.41
C ILE A 151 -8.70 1.38 -0.60
N ASP A 152 -9.06 0.35 0.16
CA ASP A 152 -8.15 -0.46 0.96
C ASP A 152 -7.51 -1.53 0.06
N THR A 153 -6.82 -1.08 -1.00
CA THR A 153 -6.17 -1.92 -2.01
C THR A 153 -4.75 -1.41 -2.23
N ALA A 154 -3.75 -2.24 -1.94
CA ALA A 154 -2.40 -2.02 -2.45
C ALA A 154 -2.39 -2.26 -3.96
N ASN A 155 -1.69 -1.42 -4.72
CA ASN A 155 -1.60 -1.55 -6.17
C ASN A 155 -0.67 -2.73 -6.54
N SER A 156 -1.13 -3.97 -6.34
CA SER A 156 -0.33 -5.21 -6.48
C SER A 156 0.15 -5.51 -7.91
N ILE A 157 -0.25 -4.67 -8.88
CA ILE A 157 0.15 -4.79 -10.29
C ILE A 157 1.45 -4.02 -10.55
N TYR A 158 1.81 -3.05 -9.69
CA TYR A 158 2.94 -2.15 -9.90
C TYR A 158 3.96 -2.15 -8.76
N PHE A 159 3.84 -3.11 -7.82
CA PHE A 159 4.85 -3.45 -6.82
C PHE A 159 5.56 -4.74 -7.19
#